data_AF-A0A975YKV2-F1
#
_entry.id   AF-A0A975YKV2-F1
#
_cell.length_a   1.000
_cell.length_b   1.000
_cell.length_c   1.000
_cell.angle_alpha   90.00
_cell.angle_beta   90.00
_cell.angle_gamma   90.00
#
_symmetry.space_group_name_H-M   'P 1'
#
loop_
_entity.id
_entity.type
_entity.pdbx_description
1 polymer ?
#
loop_
_entity_poly.entity_id
_entity_poly.type
_entity_poly.pdbx_seq_one_letter_code
_entity_poly.pdbx_strand_id
1 'polypeptide(L)'
;MRIERALEEEAAALIAHGDRILLSIRAAHELQRWIGSRDLGRYLADTLPALFPGSAVRDLGRDDLYEIRLTQEARVEYGFWLQQRRLPGGGRLERETGPVTCRLARPAGPRGAQRGIEAVTQTHPLVRFVSERLAETDAPKLRPAIAARVASASLRPTTFVPPGRYAVLAMLWRFGGGVGQERIAYAGVAVPSGEIIPDDDAERLMLAAAEAGAMWPEAASELSTEDVAELCEGALLDRLAVRFATERSVLQAERQDRASIQLRTLEQRLEDDLLKQREIVDRNREALRLRTENEAKAKSQIAMAEGKIPTLEERASQRRAAIARSAELRAEEEQLALAVIEVLP
;
A
#
# COMPACT_ATOMS: atom_id res chain seq x y z
N MET A 1 21.13 -0.03 37.01
CA MET A 1 21.82 1.08 36.32
C MET A 1 22.08 0.88 34.82
N ARG A 2 23.00 0.02 34.34
CA ARG A 2 23.22 -0.15 32.87
C ARG A 2 22.05 -0.81 32.12
N ILE A 3 21.33 -1.73 32.78
CA ILE A 3 20.18 -2.45 32.21
C ILE A 3 18.93 -1.56 32.16
N GLU A 4 18.69 -0.74 33.18
CA GLU A 4 17.59 0.25 33.18
C GLU A 4 17.70 1.24 32.04
N ARG A 5 18.90 1.78 31.81
CA ARG A 5 19.12 2.79 30.78
C ARG A 5 18.89 2.25 29.36
N ALA A 6 19.25 0.99 29.11
CA ALA A 6 18.99 0.30 27.85
C ALA A 6 17.49 0.01 27.64
N LEU A 7 16.77 -0.34 28.71
CA LEU A 7 15.32 -0.57 28.68
C LEU A 7 14.53 0.73 28.51
N GLU A 8 14.99 1.84 29.10
CA GLU A 8 14.41 3.18 28.93
C GLU A 8 14.57 3.71 27.50
N GLU A 9 15.74 3.51 26.88
CA GLU A 9 15.98 3.88 25.47
C GLU A 9 15.12 3.04 24.49
N GLU A 10 14.99 1.73 24.73
CA GLU A 10 14.10 0.85 23.94
C GLU A 10 12.62 1.22 24.11
N ALA A 11 12.19 1.58 25.32
CA ALA A 11 10.80 1.98 25.60
C ALA A 11 10.46 3.33 24.96
N ALA A 12 11.37 4.31 24.98
CA ALA A 12 11.18 5.61 24.36
C ALA A 12 10.99 5.50 22.83
N ALA A 13 11.78 4.63 22.17
CA ALA A 13 11.67 4.37 20.74
C ALA A 13 10.34 3.68 20.35
N LEU A 14 9.82 2.78 21.20
CA LEU A 14 8.54 2.09 20.97
C LEU A 14 7.32 3.01 21.18
N ILE A 15 7.37 3.93 22.15
CA ILE A 15 6.29 4.89 22.42
C ILE A 15 6.17 5.91 21.28
N ALA A 16 7.30 6.45 20.80
CA ALA A 16 7.31 7.37 19.66
C ALA A 16 6.74 6.73 18.38
N HIS A 17 6.90 5.41 18.20
CA HIS A 17 6.32 4.66 17.10
C HIS A 17 4.79 4.50 17.22
N GLY A 18 4.29 4.31 18.44
CA GLY A 18 2.85 4.22 18.73
C GLY A 18 2.10 5.51 18.39
N ASP A 19 2.67 6.66 18.75
CA ASP A 19 2.07 7.97 18.48
C ASP A 19 2.05 8.30 16.98
N ARG A 20 3.10 7.90 16.23
CA ARG A 20 3.12 8.06 14.76
C ARG A 20 2.02 7.26 14.07
N ILE A 21 1.77 6.02 14.53
CA ILE A 21 0.69 5.19 14.01
C ILE A 21 -0.67 5.85 14.29
N LEU A 22 -0.92 6.32 15.51
CA LEU A 22 -2.19 6.97 15.87
C LEU A 22 -2.42 8.28 15.10
N LEU A 23 -1.38 9.08 14.88
CA LEU A 23 -1.45 10.30 14.07
C LEU A 23 -1.71 9.97 12.59
N SER A 24 -1.05 8.93 12.05
CA SER A 24 -1.28 8.48 10.67
C SER A 24 -2.70 7.93 10.46
N ILE A 25 -3.28 7.28 11.47
CA ILE A 25 -4.66 6.80 11.46
C ILE A 25 -5.63 7.98 11.44
N ARG A 26 -5.42 8.99 12.30
CA ARG A 26 -6.28 10.19 12.35
C ARG A 26 -6.21 10.99 11.04
N ALA A 27 -5.01 11.23 10.51
CA ALA A 27 -4.83 11.93 9.24
C ALA A 27 -5.48 11.18 8.06
N ALA A 28 -5.39 9.84 8.01
CA ALA A 28 -6.08 9.04 7.01
C ALA A 28 -7.62 9.05 7.18
N HIS A 29 -8.11 9.20 8.41
CA HIS A 29 -9.54 9.29 8.73
C HIS A 29 -10.13 10.65 8.35
N GLU A 30 -9.34 11.72 8.43
CA GLU A 30 -9.72 13.08 8.00
C GLU A 30 -9.77 13.22 6.46
N LEU A 31 -8.91 12.47 5.74
CA LEU A 31 -8.79 12.50 4.27
C LEU A 31 -9.68 11.49 3.52
N GLN A 32 -10.55 10.73 4.19
CA GLN A 32 -11.42 9.71 3.55
C GLN A 32 -10.67 8.78 2.55
N ARG A 33 -9.48 8.30 2.92
CA ARG A 33 -8.66 7.41 2.06
C ARG A 33 -9.21 5.98 1.94
N TRP A 34 -10.52 5.80 1.78
CA TRP A 34 -11.19 4.52 1.58
C TRP A 34 -11.91 4.53 0.23
N ILE A 35 -11.58 3.59 -0.66
CA ILE A 35 -12.37 3.36 -1.89
C ILE A 35 -13.78 2.96 -1.45
N GLY A 36 -14.74 3.85 -1.68
CA GLY A 36 -16.13 3.68 -1.33
C GLY A 36 -16.85 2.79 -2.34
N SER A 37 -18.11 2.47 -2.03
CA SER A 37 -18.95 1.64 -2.89
C SER A 37 -19.14 2.22 -4.29
N ARG A 38 -19.23 3.56 -4.38
CA ARG A 38 -19.37 4.31 -5.62
C ARG A 38 -18.10 4.28 -6.47
N ASP A 39 -16.93 4.39 -5.85
CA ASP A 39 -15.64 4.30 -6.54
C ASP A 39 -15.44 2.91 -7.13
N LEU A 40 -15.77 1.87 -6.36
CA LEU A 40 -15.73 0.49 -6.84
C LEU A 40 -16.72 0.25 -7.99
N GLY A 41 -17.90 0.87 -7.92
CA GLY A 41 -18.91 0.83 -8.97
C GLY A 41 -18.43 1.44 -10.28
N ARG A 42 -17.84 2.64 -10.22
CA ARG A 42 -17.27 3.31 -11.39
C ARG A 42 -16.11 2.53 -11.98
N TYR A 43 -15.17 2.09 -11.13
CA TYR A 43 -14.04 1.27 -11.58
C TYR A 43 -14.51 0.07 -12.40
N LEU A 44 -15.49 -0.68 -11.91
CA LEU A 44 -16.03 -1.84 -12.63
C LEU A 44 -16.84 -1.42 -13.87
N ALA A 45 -17.59 -0.32 -13.81
CA ALA A 45 -18.38 0.20 -14.92
C ALA A 45 -17.52 0.66 -16.10
N ASP A 46 -16.35 1.22 -15.84
CA ASP A 46 -15.41 1.69 -16.87
C ASP A 46 -14.56 0.52 -17.40
N THR A 47 -14.09 -0.35 -16.51
CA THR A 47 -13.10 -1.38 -16.86
C THR A 47 -13.73 -2.60 -17.54
N LEU A 48 -14.91 -3.05 -17.08
CA LEU A 48 -15.52 -4.28 -17.62
C LEU A 48 -15.91 -4.15 -19.10
N PRO A 49 -16.56 -3.07 -19.56
CA PRO A 49 -16.87 -2.91 -20.99
C PRO A 49 -15.61 -2.72 -21.83
N ALA A 50 -14.56 -2.12 -21.28
CA ALA A 50 -13.29 -1.92 -21.98
C ALA A 50 -12.53 -3.23 -22.20
N LEU A 51 -12.47 -4.10 -21.19
CA LEU A 51 -11.84 -5.43 -21.30
C LEU A 51 -12.73 -6.44 -22.02
N PHE A 52 -14.04 -6.39 -21.78
CA PHE A 52 -15.01 -7.37 -22.27
C PHE A 52 -16.25 -6.66 -22.85
N PRO A 53 -16.19 -6.23 -24.11
CA PRO A 53 -17.30 -5.51 -24.76
C PRO A 53 -18.64 -6.23 -24.63
N GLY A 54 -19.65 -5.52 -24.11
CA GLY A 54 -20.97 -6.07 -23.81
C GLY A 54 -21.20 -6.45 -22.34
N SER A 55 -20.16 -6.42 -21.50
CA SER A 55 -20.32 -6.41 -20.06
C SER A 55 -20.84 -5.05 -19.60
N ALA A 56 -21.56 -4.99 -18.48
CA ALA A 56 -22.14 -3.76 -17.98
C ALA A 56 -22.27 -3.75 -16.46
N VAL A 57 -22.16 -2.56 -15.87
CA VAL A 57 -22.44 -2.30 -14.46
C VAL A 57 -23.45 -1.16 -14.39
N ARG A 58 -24.55 -1.39 -13.67
CA ARG A 58 -25.64 -0.41 -13.51
C ARG A 58 -25.88 -0.13 -12.03
N ASP A 59 -25.75 1.13 -11.63
CA ASP A 59 -26.15 1.60 -10.31
C ASP A 59 -27.69 1.53 -10.18
N LEU A 60 -28.19 0.95 -9.08
CA LEU A 60 -29.61 0.85 -8.78
C LEU A 60 -30.12 2.00 -7.90
N GLY A 61 -29.26 2.95 -7.53
CA GLY A 61 -29.61 4.19 -6.84
C GLY A 61 -30.00 4.02 -5.37
N ARG A 62 -29.68 2.87 -4.75
CA ARG A 62 -29.99 2.58 -3.34
C ARG A 62 -29.02 1.56 -2.74
N ASP A 63 -28.75 1.69 -1.45
CA ASP A 63 -28.06 0.70 -0.60
C ASP A 63 -26.75 0.12 -1.18
N ASP A 64 -26.01 0.93 -1.94
CA ASP A 64 -24.81 0.51 -2.67
C ASP A 64 -25.03 -0.73 -3.56
N LEU A 65 -26.24 -0.85 -4.12
CA LEU A 65 -26.64 -1.97 -4.96
C LEU A 65 -26.39 -1.65 -6.43
N TYR A 66 -25.73 -2.60 -7.09
CA TYR A 66 -25.38 -2.55 -8.50
C TYR A 66 -25.85 -3.82 -9.18
N GLU A 67 -26.24 -3.72 -10.43
CA GLU A 67 -26.46 -4.86 -11.31
C GLU A 67 -25.24 -5.03 -12.21
N ILE A 68 -24.57 -6.17 -12.09
CA ILE A 68 -23.38 -6.51 -12.88
C ILE A 68 -23.76 -7.60 -13.88
N ARG A 69 -23.47 -7.36 -15.16
CA ARG A 69 -23.63 -8.33 -16.25
C ARG A 69 -22.27 -8.60 -16.87
N LEU A 70 -21.83 -9.84 -16.78
CA LEU A 70 -20.64 -10.33 -17.48
C LEU A 70 -21.04 -10.98 -18.80
N THR A 71 -20.21 -10.80 -19.83
CA THR A 71 -20.33 -11.58 -21.08
C THR A 71 -19.95 -13.04 -20.83
N GLN A 72 -20.27 -13.90 -21.80
CA GLN A 72 -19.85 -15.31 -21.73
C GLN A 72 -18.32 -15.43 -21.71
N GLU A 73 -17.63 -14.64 -22.52
CA GLU A 73 -16.17 -14.55 -22.56
C GLU A 73 -15.59 -14.14 -21.21
N ALA A 74 -16.07 -13.03 -20.63
CA ALA A 74 -15.63 -12.55 -19.32
C ALA A 74 -15.80 -13.61 -18.22
N ARG A 75 -16.92 -14.36 -18.23
CA ARG A 75 -17.17 -15.44 -17.26
C ARG A 75 -16.23 -16.61 -17.43
N VAL A 76 -15.97 -17.04 -18.67
CA VAL A 76 -15.07 -18.17 -18.95
C VAL A 76 -13.65 -17.83 -18.51
N GLU A 77 -13.17 -16.63 -18.84
CA GLU A 77 -11.85 -16.18 -18.41
C GLU A 77 -11.74 -16.01 -16.89
N TYR A 78 -12.77 -15.44 -16.26
CA TYR A 78 -12.82 -15.30 -14.81
C TYR A 78 -12.79 -16.66 -14.11
N GLY A 79 -13.60 -17.62 -14.59
CA GLY A 79 -13.60 -19.00 -14.08
C GLY A 79 -12.24 -19.68 -14.21
N PHE A 80 -11.58 -19.52 -15.36
CA PHE A 80 -10.23 -20.05 -15.57
C PHE A 80 -9.20 -19.42 -14.63
N TRP A 81 -9.23 -18.09 -14.45
CA TRP A 81 -8.35 -17.37 -13.54
C TRP A 81 -8.53 -17.83 -12.09
N LEU A 82 -9.76 -18.04 -11.63
CA LEU A 82 -10.05 -18.59 -10.29
C LEU A 82 -9.44 -19.97 -10.09
N GLN A 83 -9.57 -20.85 -11.08
CA GLN A 83 -9.02 -22.21 -11.03
C GLN A 83 -7.49 -22.20 -10.98
N GLN A 84 -6.84 -21.40 -11.82
CA GLN A 84 -5.37 -21.26 -11.83
C GLN A 84 -4.82 -20.78 -10.48
N ARG A 85 -5.52 -19.83 -9.85
CA ARG A 85 -5.14 -19.25 -8.55
C ARG A 85 -5.60 -20.09 -7.36
N ARG A 86 -6.27 -21.22 -7.59
CA ARG A 86 -6.86 -22.11 -6.57
C ARG A 86 -7.78 -21.36 -5.58
N LEU A 87 -8.48 -20.35 -6.08
CA LEU A 87 -9.42 -19.57 -5.28
C LEU A 87 -10.77 -20.29 -5.21
N PRO A 88 -11.56 -20.09 -4.13
CA PRO A 88 -12.96 -20.52 -4.10
C PRO A 88 -13.71 -19.94 -5.30
N GLY A 89 -14.69 -20.69 -5.85
CA GLY A 89 -15.48 -20.26 -7.00
C GLY A 89 -16.08 -18.85 -6.81
N GLY A 90 -16.17 -18.10 -7.91
CA GLY A 90 -16.44 -16.66 -7.99
C GLY A 90 -17.90 -16.29 -7.77
N GLY A 91 -18.59 -17.00 -6.89
CA GLY A 91 -19.95 -16.70 -6.48
C GLY A 91 -20.98 -16.86 -7.60
N ARG A 92 -21.97 -15.96 -7.60
CA ARG A 92 -23.04 -15.91 -8.61
C ARG A 92 -22.55 -15.23 -9.88
N LEU A 93 -21.60 -14.30 -9.78
CA LEU A 93 -20.98 -13.65 -10.93
C LEU A 93 -20.28 -14.65 -11.88
N GLU A 94 -19.70 -15.72 -11.34
CA GLU A 94 -19.17 -16.82 -12.15
C GLU A 94 -20.30 -17.72 -12.72
N ARG A 95 -21.32 -18.02 -11.91
CA ARG A 95 -22.29 -19.11 -12.17
C ARG A 95 -23.52 -18.68 -12.97
N GLU A 96 -23.98 -17.45 -12.80
CA GLU A 96 -25.23 -16.96 -13.38
C GLU A 96 -24.97 -16.31 -14.74
N THR A 97 -25.81 -16.66 -15.72
CA THR A 97 -25.69 -16.14 -17.08
C THR A 97 -26.30 -14.75 -17.25
N GLY A 98 -27.23 -14.39 -16.37
CA GLY A 98 -27.93 -13.11 -16.36
C GLY A 98 -27.27 -12.04 -15.49
N PRO A 99 -27.90 -10.86 -15.36
CA PRO A 99 -27.45 -9.81 -14.47
C PRO A 99 -27.51 -10.26 -13.00
N VAL A 100 -26.43 -10.03 -12.26
CA VAL A 100 -26.33 -10.36 -10.84
C VAL A 100 -26.42 -9.08 -10.02
N THR A 101 -27.33 -9.04 -9.07
CA THR A 101 -27.40 -7.95 -8.09
C THR A 101 -26.31 -8.12 -7.05
N CYS A 102 -25.45 -7.11 -6.95
CA CYS A 102 -24.31 -7.05 -6.07
C CYS A 102 -24.43 -5.85 -5.13
N ARG A 103 -23.91 -6.00 -3.91
CA ARG A 103 -23.67 -4.87 -3.01
C ARG A 103 -22.19 -4.57 -3.02
N LEU A 104 -21.80 -3.35 -3.43
CA LEU A 104 -20.39 -2.95 -3.52
C LEU A 104 -19.83 -2.45 -2.19
N ALA A 105 -20.11 -3.16 -1.10
CA ALA A 105 -19.71 -2.77 0.25
C ALA A 105 -19.55 -4.00 1.15
N ARG A 106 -18.90 -3.83 2.31
CA ARG A 106 -18.87 -4.88 3.32
C ARG A 106 -20.30 -5.08 3.87
N PRO A 107 -20.81 -6.32 3.96
CA PRO A 107 -22.12 -6.56 4.56
C PRO A 107 -22.12 -6.13 6.03
N ALA A 108 -23.22 -5.53 6.49
CA ALA A 108 -23.41 -5.02 7.86
C ALA A 108 -23.59 -6.15 8.91
N GLY A 109 -22.65 -7.10 8.94
CA GLY A 109 -22.62 -8.25 9.84
C GLY A 109 -23.26 -9.53 9.29
N PRO A 110 -23.24 -10.63 10.06
CA PRO A 110 -23.71 -11.95 9.63
C PRO A 110 -25.22 -12.02 9.31
N ARG A 111 -26.01 -11.03 9.73
CA ARG A 111 -27.44 -10.88 9.39
C ARG A 111 -27.69 -10.05 8.12
N GLY A 112 -26.66 -9.43 7.53
CA GLY A 112 -26.74 -8.58 6.34
C GLY A 112 -26.55 -9.30 5.00
N ALA A 113 -26.31 -10.62 5.02
CA ALA A 113 -26.23 -11.47 3.83
C ALA A 113 -27.64 -11.73 3.29
N GLN A 114 -28.18 -10.76 2.55
CA GLN A 114 -29.47 -10.89 1.88
C GLN A 114 -29.37 -11.96 0.80
N ARG A 115 -30.28 -12.94 0.84
CA ARG A 115 -30.32 -14.04 -0.13
C ARG A 115 -30.50 -13.47 -1.54
N GLY A 116 -29.61 -13.83 -2.47
CA GLY A 116 -29.64 -13.30 -3.83
C GLY A 116 -28.98 -11.93 -4.01
N ILE A 117 -28.16 -11.46 -3.06
CA ILE A 117 -27.27 -10.31 -3.24
C ILE A 117 -25.84 -10.74 -2.94
N GLU A 118 -24.94 -10.60 -3.90
CA GLU A 118 -23.52 -10.92 -3.74
C GLU A 118 -22.75 -9.70 -3.23
N ALA A 119 -21.95 -9.86 -2.16
CA ALA A 119 -21.15 -8.76 -1.65
C ALA A 119 -19.80 -8.70 -2.38
N VAL A 120 -19.55 -7.59 -3.07
CA VAL A 120 -18.31 -7.35 -3.82
C VAL A 120 -17.55 -6.23 -3.12
N THR A 121 -16.50 -6.59 -2.40
CA THR A 121 -15.57 -5.65 -1.77
C THR A 121 -14.32 -5.46 -2.63
N GLN A 122 -13.44 -4.53 -2.27
CA GLN A 122 -12.14 -4.32 -2.95
C GLN A 122 -11.31 -5.60 -3.08
N THR A 123 -11.45 -6.54 -2.13
CA THR A 123 -10.76 -7.83 -2.10
C THR A 123 -11.49 -8.95 -2.84
N HIS A 124 -12.64 -8.67 -3.46
CA HIS A 124 -13.43 -9.67 -4.16
C HIS A 124 -12.65 -10.24 -5.35
N PRO A 125 -12.73 -11.56 -5.63
CA PRO A 125 -11.95 -12.17 -6.72
C PRO A 125 -12.21 -11.54 -8.09
N LEU A 126 -13.46 -11.13 -8.39
CA LEU A 126 -13.78 -10.40 -9.63
C LEU A 126 -12.99 -9.09 -9.76
N VAL A 127 -12.88 -8.31 -8.69
CA VAL A 127 -12.16 -7.02 -8.71
C VAL A 127 -10.69 -7.26 -9.01
N ARG A 128 -10.09 -8.26 -8.34
CA ARG A 128 -8.69 -8.66 -8.56
C ARG A 128 -8.44 -9.16 -9.98
N PHE A 129 -9.34 -9.98 -10.51
CA PHE A 129 -9.27 -10.48 -11.89
C PHE A 129 -9.28 -9.32 -12.89
N VAL A 130 -10.23 -8.39 -12.75
CA VAL A 130 -10.35 -7.20 -13.61
C VAL A 130 -9.10 -6.33 -13.51
N SER A 131 -8.54 -6.14 -12.30
CA SER A 131 -7.30 -5.39 -12.10
C SER A 131 -6.09 -6.05 -12.77
N GLU A 132 -5.99 -7.37 -12.72
CA GLU A 132 -4.89 -8.13 -13.34
C GLU A 132 -4.97 -8.09 -14.87
N ARG A 133 -6.16 -8.31 -15.44
CA ARG A 133 -6.41 -8.18 -16.88
C ARG A 133 -6.11 -6.78 -17.40
N LEU A 134 -6.47 -5.76 -16.63
CA LEU A 134 -6.15 -4.37 -16.96
C LEU A 134 -4.63 -4.11 -16.97
N ALA A 135 -3.88 -4.71 -16.04
CA ALA A 135 -2.43 -4.60 -15.97
C ALA A 135 -1.68 -5.35 -17.08
N GLU A 136 -2.28 -6.42 -17.62
CA GLU A 136 -1.74 -7.19 -18.76
C GLU A 136 -1.91 -6.46 -20.11
N THR A 137 -2.69 -5.37 -20.15
CA THR A 137 -2.88 -4.59 -21.37
C THR A 137 -1.74 -3.56 -21.49
N ASP A 138 -0.87 -3.73 -22.48
CA ASP A 138 0.18 -2.75 -22.85
C ASP A 138 -0.45 -1.46 -23.37
N ALA A 139 -0.77 -0.52 -22.47
CA ALA A 139 -1.23 0.79 -22.88
C ALA A 139 -0.79 1.91 -21.92
N PRO A 140 0.30 2.59 -22.27
CA PRO A 140 0.48 4.02 -21.99
C PRO A 140 -0.70 4.89 -22.51
N LYS A 141 -1.58 4.32 -23.35
CA LYS A 141 -2.76 4.97 -23.96
C LYS A 141 -4.04 4.99 -23.11
N LEU A 142 -4.05 4.42 -21.90
CA LEU A 142 -5.30 4.22 -21.12
C LEU A 142 -5.52 5.19 -19.95
N ARG A 143 -4.63 6.15 -19.70
CA ARG A 143 -4.83 7.16 -18.64
C ARG A 143 -4.86 8.57 -19.25
N PRO A 144 -5.84 8.88 -20.12
CA PRO A 144 -5.97 10.23 -20.65
C PRO A 144 -6.13 11.22 -19.49
N ALA A 145 -5.60 12.43 -19.66
CA ALA A 145 -5.88 13.51 -18.73
C ALA A 145 -7.39 13.73 -18.67
N ILE A 146 -7.95 13.79 -17.47
CA ILE A 146 -9.39 13.93 -17.26
C ILE A 146 -9.69 15.42 -17.10
N ALA A 147 -10.65 15.95 -17.84
CA ALA A 147 -11.15 17.30 -17.61
C ALA A 147 -12.50 17.23 -16.86
N ALA A 148 -12.60 17.93 -15.73
CA ALA A 148 -13.79 17.93 -14.89
C ALA A 148 -14.15 19.33 -14.39
N ARG A 149 -15.43 19.54 -14.11
CA ARG A 149 -15.98 20.71 -13.43
C ARG A 149 -16.54 20.31 -12.08
N VAL A 150 -16.24 21.11 -11.06
CA VAL A 150 -16.71 20.90 -9.69
C VAL A 150 -17.30 22.21 -9.17
N ALA A 151 -18.48 22.18 -8.57
CA ALA A 151 -19.03 23.36 -7.90
C ALA A 151 -18.30 23.62 -6.59
N SER A 152 -17.99 24.89 -6.28
CA SER A 152 -17.32 25.29 -5.04
C SER A 152 -18.04 24.76 -3.79
N ALA A 153 -19.38 24.72 -3.82
CA ALA A 153 -20.23 24.20 -2.77
C ALA A 153 -20.06 22.69 -2.51
N SER A 154 -19.50 21.94 -3.47
CA SER A 154 -19.17 20.51 -3.31
C SER A 154 -17.79 20.31 -2.67
N LEU A 155 -16.97 21.37 -2.59
CA LEU A 155 -15.73 21.35 -1.84
C LEU A 155 -16.04 21.46 -0.35
N ARG A 156 -15.27 20.74 0.47
CA ARG A 156 -15.45 20.81 1.94
C ARG A 156 -15.10 22.20 2.44
N PRO A 157 -15.72 22.68 3.54
CA PRO A 157 -15.43 23.99 4.13
C PRO A 157 -13.96 24.21 4.52
N THR A 158 -13.21 23.13 4.70
CA THR A 158 -11.78 23.14 5.04
C THR A 158 -10.87 23.27 3.82
N THR A 159 -11.40 23.23 2.59
CA THR A 159 -10.67 23.34 1.33
C THR A 159 -10.54 24.81 0.97
N PHE A 160 -9.31 25.35 0.95
CA PHE A 160 -9.06 26.76 0.65
C PHE A 160 -8.72 26.98 -0.83
N VAL A 161 -9.53 26.42 -1.73
CA VAL A 161 -9.32 26.55 -3.19
C VAL A 161 -10.37 27.51 -3.75
N PRO A 162 -9.97 28.69 -4.27
CA PRO A 162 -10.93 29.62 -4.89
C PRO A 162 -11.46 29.06 -6.22
N PRO A 163 -12.60 29.59 -6.72
CA PRO A 163 -13.05 29.29 -8.08
C PRO A 163 -11.96 29.61 -9.11
N GLY A 164 -11.73 28.69 -10.04
CA GLY A 164 -10.59 28.76 -10.96
C GLY A 164 -10.27 27.43 -11.64
N ARG A 165 -9.20 27.41 -12.43
CA ARG A 165 -8.75 26.23 -13.19
C ARG A 165 -7.46 25.69 -12.58
N TYR A 166 -7.43 24.39 -12.37
CA TYR A 166 -6.33 23.71 -11.69
C TYR A 166 -5.92 22.46 -12.44
N ALA A 167 -4.62 22.16 -12.47
CA ALA A 167 -4.12 20.85 -12.89
C ALA A 167 -3.65 20.10 -11.64
N VAL A 168 -4.03 18.84 -11.52
CA VAL A 168 -3.70 17.98 -10.38
C VAL A 168 -3.17 16.65 -10.88
N LEU A 169 -2.02 16.26 -10.36
CA LEU A 169 -1.35 15.00 -10.67
C LEU A 169 -1.36 14.11 -9.42
N ALA A 170 -1.76 12.85 -9.60
CA ALA A 170 -1.72 11.82 -8.59
C ALA A 170 -0.71 10.73 -8.98
N MET A 171 0.20 10.40 -8.07
CA MET A 171 1.18 9.32 -8.23
C MET A 171 1.06 8.30 -7.11
N LEU A 172 1.12 7.02 -7.46
CA LEU A 172 1.25 5.92 -6.52
C LEU A 172 2.74 5.72 -6.23
N TRP A 173 3.10 5.83 -4.97
CA TRP A 173 4.41 5.48 -4.45
C TRP A 173 4.32 4.16 -3.71
N ARG A 174 5.19 3.23 -4.08
CA ARG A 174 5.34 1.93 -3.43
C ARG A 174 6.72 1.84 -2.80
N PHE A 175 6.74 1.66 -1.48
CA PHE A 175 7.95 1.45 -0.71
C PHE A 175 7.96 0.00 -0.19
N GLY A 176 8.77 -0.84 -0.84
CA GLY A 176 8.76 -2.30 -0.76
C GLY A 176 9.86 -2.95 0.08
N GLY A 177 9.50 -4.14 0.58
CA GLY A 177 10.13 -5.06 1.56
C GLY A 177 9.05 -6.05 2.06
N GLY A 178 9.29 -6.89 3.08
CA GLY A 178 8.35 -7.95 3.52
C GLY A 178 6.90 -7.52 3.86
N VAL A 179 6.65 -6.24 4.14
CA VAL A 179 5.32 -5.60 4.12
C VAL A 179 5.47 -4.31 3.31
N GLY A 180 4.82 -4.25 2.14
CA GLY A 180 4.86 -3.08 1.27
C GLY A 180 4.03 -1.94 1.85
N GLN A 181 4.56 -0.72 1.77
CA GLN A 181 3.81 0.50 2.07
C GLN A 181 3.44 1.17 0.74
N GLU A 182 2.16 1.42 0.54
CA GLU A 182 1.67 2.17 -0.62
C GLU A 182 1.13 3.53 -0.16
N ARG A 183 1.42 4.56 -0.95
CA ARG A 183 0.97 5.93 -0.70
C ARG A 183 0.59 6.58 -2.02
N ILE A 184 -0.54 7.26 -2.07
CA ILE A 184 -0.86 8.15 -3.17
C ILE A 184 -0.38 9.55 -2.78
N ALA A 185 0.39 10.18 -3.65
CA ALA A 185 0.87 11.54 -3.50
C ALA A 185 0.20 12.43 -4.55
N TYR A 186 -0.19 13.62 -4.11
CA TYR A 186 -0.85 14.61 -4.95
C TYR A 186 0.03 15.86 -5.04
N ALA A 187 0.00 16.48 -6.21
CA ALA A 187 0.50 17.82 -6.44
C ALA A 187 -0.49 18.55 -7.34
N GLY A 188 -0.69 19.84 -7.08
CA GLY A 188 -1.59 20.66 -7.87
C GLY A 188 -1.01 22.03 -8.19
N VAL A 189 -1.53 22.64 -9.24
CA VAL A 189 -1.12 23.96 -9.70
C VAL A 189 -2.34 24.71 -10.26
N ALA A 190 -2.41 26.01 -10.00
CA ALA A 190 -3.38 26.89 -10.64
C ALA A 190 -2.95 27.12 -12.10
N VAL A 191 -3.77 26.71 -13.06
CA VAL A 191 -3.45 26.79 -14.49
C VAL A 191 -3.17 28.22 -14.96
N PRO A 192 -3.93 29.25 -14.54
CA PRO A 192 -3.68 30.62 -15.03
C PRO A 192 -2.40 31.27 -14.51
N SER A 193 -1.98 30.95 -13.28
CA SER A 193 -0.84 31.60 -12.62
C SER A 193 0.41 30.73 -12.57
N GLY A 194 0.29 29.42 -12.79
CA GLY A 194 1.34 28.44 -12.54
C GLY A 194 1.69 28.28 -11.06
N GLU A 195 0.87 28.82 -10.15
CA GLU A 195 1.14 28.77 -8.71
C GLU A 195 0.80 27.40 -8.14
N ILE A 196 1.75 26.80 -7.42
CA ILE A 196 1.57 25.50 -6.77
C ILE A 196 0.60 25.64 -5.61
N ILE A 197 -0.44 24.81 -5.58
CA ILE A 197 -1.38 24.73 -4.45
C ILE A 197 -0.88 23.73 -3.40
N PRO A 198 -1.33 23.85 -2.13
CA PRO A 198 -1.00 22.88 -1.09
C PRO A 198 -1.41 21.45 -1.48
N ASP A 199 -0.59 20.46 -1.09
CA ASP A 199 -0.81 19.07 -1.49
C ASP A 199 -2.15 18.51 -0.95
N ASP A 200 -2.56 18.92 0.25
CA ASP A 200 -3.85 18.55 0.85
C ASP A 200 -5.04 19.13 0.06
N ASP A 201 -4.88 20.35 -0.47
CA ASP A 201 -5.91 20.98 -1.29
C ASP A 201 -5.95 20.35 -2.70
N ALA A 202 -4.81 19.92 -3.24
CA ALA A 202 -4.73 19.13 -4.46
C ALA A 202 -5.42 17.76 -4.28
N GLU A 203 -5.16 17.05 -3.18
CA GLU A 203 -5.84 15.78 -2.85
C GLU A 203 -7.35 15.98 -2.75
N ARG A 204 -7.80 17.00 -2.00
CA ARG A 204 -9.23 17.32 -1.85
C ARG A 204 -9.88 17.66 -3.17
N LEU A 205 -9.21 18.44 -4.03
CA LEU A 205 -9.74 18.82 -5.33
C LEU A 205 -9.90 17.61 -6.25
N MET A 206 -8.89 16.73 -6.29
CA MET A 206 -8.93 15.47 -7.05
C MET A 206 -10.06 14.56 -6.56
N LEU A 207 -10.20 14.40 -5.24
CA LEU A 207 -11.25 13.59 -4.64
C LEU A 207 -12.65 14.19 -4.87
N ALA A 208 -12.79 15.51 -4.79
CA ALA A 208 -14.07 16.18 -5.08
C ALA A 208 -14.46 16.04 -6.55
N ALA A 209 -13.49 16.12 -7.48
CA ALA A 209 -13.73 15.86 -8.89
C ALA A 209 -14.14 14.39 -9.13
N ALA A 210 -13.48 13.45 -8.45
CA ALA A 210 -13.87 12.05 -8.50
C ALA A 210 -15.27 11.84 -7.91
N GLU A 211 -15.63 12.45 -6.79
CA GLU A 211 -16.91 12.19 -6.12
C GLU A 211 -18.09 12.89 -6.79
N ALA A 212 -17.97 14.19 -7.04
CA ALA A 212 -19.06 15.09 -7.43
C ALA A 212 -18.83 15.83 -8.75
N GLY A 213 -17.67 15.63 -9.40
CA GLY A 213 -17.35 16.30 -10.65
C GLY A 213 -18.21 15.84 -11.82
N ALA A 214 -18.44 16.77 -12.76
CA ALA A 214 -19.00 16.49 -14.08
C ALA A 214 -17.88 16.57 -15.13
N MET A 215 -17.94 15.74 -16.18
CA MET A 215 -17.01 15.84 -17.29
C MET A 215 -17.05 17.25 -17.92
N TRP A 216 -15.91 17.74 -18.38
CA TRP A 216 -15.78 19.00 -19.13
C TRP A 216 -15.35 18.71 -20.58
N PRO A 217 -16.31 18.46 -21.49
CA PRO A 217 -16.01 18.12 -22.89
C PRO A 217 -15.31 19.26 -23.64
N GLU A 218 -15.62 20.51 -23.31
CA GLU A 218 -15.09 21.70 -23.99
C GLU A 218 -13.66 22.06 -23.57
N ALA A 219 -13.06 21.34 -22.61
CA ALA A 219 -11.78 21.68 -22.03
C ALA A 219 -10.66 21.84 -23.07
N ALA A 220 -10.63 20.96 -24.07
CA ALA A 220 -9.64 21.00 -25.15
C ALA A 220 -9.75 22.25 -26.05
N SER A 221 -10.91 22.91 -26.05
CA SER A 221 -11.14 24.17 -26.79
C SER A 221 -10.89 25.41 -25.93
N GLU A 222 -11.01 25.27 -24.61
CA GLU A 222 -10.88 26.37 -23.65
C GLU A 222 -9.48 26.48 -23.01
N LEU A 223 -8.62 25.47 -23.21
CA LEU A 223 -7.29 25.34 -22.63
C LEU A 223 -6.27 24.98 -23.70
N SER A 224 -5.07 25.56 -23.58
CA SER A 224 -3.89 25.08 -24.32
C SER A 224 -3.42 23.78 -23.67
N THR A 225 -3.56 22.66 -24.39
CA THR A 225 -3.06 21.35 -23.92
C THR A 225 -1.53 21.34 -23.79
N GLU A 226 -0.85 22.12 -24.61
CA GLU A 226 0.62 22.24 -24.61
C GLU A 226 1.09 22.98 -23.35
N ASP A 227 0.49 24.12 -23.02
CA ASP A 227 0.85 24.90 -21.84
C ASP A 227 0.56 24.13 -20.55
N VAL A 228 -0.57 23.41 -20.50
CA VAL A 228 -0.93 22.57 -19.36
C VAL A 228 0.04 21.40 -19.22
N ALA A 229 0.48 20.79 -20.32
CA ALA A 229 1.47 19.71 -20.28
C ALA A 229 2.83 20.21 -19.78
N GLU A 230 3.31 21.35 -20.29
CA GLU A 230 4.56 21.98 -19.84
C GLU A 230 4.51 22.31 -18.34
N LEU A 231 3.38 22.84 -17.87
CA LEU A 231 3.17 23.12 -16.45
C LEU A 231 3.16 21.84 -15.60
N CYS A 232 2.56 20.76 -16.10
CA CYS A 232 2.55 19.48 -15.40
C CYS A 232 3.95 18.86 -15.31
N GLU A 233 4.71 18.89 -16.40
CA GLU A 233 6.08 18.38 -16.44
C GLU A 233 7.02 19.21 -15.57
N GLY A 234 7.03 20.53 -15.74
CA GLY A 234 7.97 21.41 -15.04
C GLY A 234 7.63 21.71 -13.58
N ALA A 235 6.35 21.65 -13.18
CA ALA A 235 5.95 21.96 -11.80
C ALA A 235 5.51 20.72 -11.00
N LEU A 236 4.62 19.89 -11.55
CA LEU A 236 4.00 18.81 -10.79
C LEU A 236 4.88 17.57 -10.69
N LEU A 237 5.45 17.12 -11.82
CA LEU A 237 6.33 15.95 -11.86
C LEU A 237 7.61 16.21 -11.06
N ASP A 238 8.26 17.36 -11.27
CA ASP A 238 9.46 17.75 -10.50
C ASP A 238 9.18 17.80 -8.99
N ARG A 239 8.06 18.42 -8.58
CA ARG A 239 7.68 18.46 -7.15
C ARG A 239 7.45 17.07 -6.57
N LEU A 240 6.77 16.19 -7.30
CA LEU A 240 6.51 14.82 -6.85
C LEU A 240 7.80 13.99 -6.80
N ALA A 241 8.69 14.13 -7.79
CA ALA A 241 9.99 13.46 -7.82
C ALA A 241 10.88 13.87 -6.64
N VAL A 242 10.95 15.16 -6.32
CA VAL A 242 11.69 15.66 -5.15
C VAL A 242 11.11 15.08 -3.86
N ARG A 243 9.79 15.11 -3.68
CA ARG A 243 9.14 14.56 -2.48
C ARG A 243 9.31 13.05 -2.36
N PHE A 244 9.21 12.31 -3.47
CA PHE A 244 9.46 10.88 -3.51
C PHE A 244 10.89 10.56 -3.06
N ALA A 245 11.88 11.31 -3.55
CA ALA A 245 13.28 11.15 -3.14
C ALA A 245 13.48 11.45 -1.65
N THR A 246 12.84 12.50 -1.12
CA THR A 246 12.86 12.82 0.32
C THR A 246 12.25 11.69 1.15
N GLU A 247 11.04 11.24 0.81
CA GLU A 247 10.34 10.17 1.54
C GLU A 247 11.14 8.87 1.51
N ARG A 248 11.68 8.51 0.33
CA ARG A 248 12.58 7.36 0.17
C ARG A 248 13.80 7.46 1.08
N SER A 249 14.42 8.64 1.18
CA SER A 249 15.58 8.85 2.06
C SER A 249 15.23 8.68 3.53
N VAL A 250 14.08 9.21 3.96
CA VAL A 250 13.59 9.07 5.34
C VAL A 250 13.33 7.60 5.67
N LEU A 251 12.60 6.88 4.81
CA LEU A 251 12.30 5.47 5.00
C LEU A 251 13.55 4.58 4.97
N GLN A 252 14.51 4.90 4.10
CA GLN A 252 15.80 4.20 4.05
C GLN A 252 16.57 4.38 5.35
N ALA A 253 16.63 5.60 5.90
CA ALA A 253 17.29 5.88 7.16
C ALA A 253 16.60 5.12 8.32
N GLU A 254 15.27 5.19 8.43
CA GLU A 254 14.50 4.45 9.45
C GLU A 254 14.80 2.94 9.40
N ARG A 255 14.87 2.35 8.19
CA ARG A 255 15.18 0.92 8.01
C ARG A 255 16.62 0.58 8.38
N GLN A 256 17.57 1.42 7.98
CA GLN A 256 18.98 1.22 8.30
C GLN A 256 19.24 1.31 9.81
N ASP A 257 18.61 2.27 10.48
CA ASP A 257 18.69 2.41 11.94
C ASP A 257 18.11 1.19 12.64
N ARG A 258 16.93 0.73 12.23
CA ARG A 258 16.32 -0.50 12.77
C ARG A 258 17.19 -1.73 12.55
N ALA A 259 17.78 -1.88 11.36
CA ALA A 259 18.69 -2.98 11.06
C ALA A 259 19.95 -2.92 11.93
N SER A 260 20.51 -1.72 12.15
CA SER A 260 21.69 -1.52 12.99
C SER A 260 21.44 -1.94 14.44
N ILE A 261 20.27 -1.58 15.00
CA ILE A 261 19.86 -1.97 16.35
C ILE A 261 19.70 -3.49 16.43
N GLN A 262 18.99 -4.09 15.46
CA GLN A 262 18.78 -5.54 15.42
C GLN A 262 20.09 -6.33 15.31
N LEU A 263 21.04 -5.85 14.50
CA LEU A 263 22.37 -6.44 14.38
C LEU A 263 23.13 -6.36 15.70
N ARG A 264 23.17 -5.17 16.33
CA ARG A 264 23.85 -4.99 17.61
C ARG A 264 23.29 -5.89 18.71
N THR A 265 21.96 -5.97 18.82
CA THR A 265 21.30 -6.86 19.79
C THR A 265 21.59 -8.33 19.51
N LEU A 266 21.62 -8.73 18.23
CA LEU A 266 21.97 -10.09 17.83
C LEU A 266 23.43 -10.43 18.20
N GLU A 267 24.36 -9.51 17.93
CA GLU A 267 25.78 -9.68 18.21
C GLU A 267 26.06 -9.78 19.71
N GLN A 268 25.46 -8.90 20.52
CA GLN A 268 25.58 -8.96 21.97
C GLN A 268 25.08 -10.31 22.53
N ARG A 269 23.91 -10.77 22.06
CA ARG A 269 23.37 -12.07 22.49
C ARG A 269 24.24 -13.23 22.06
N LEU A 270 24.78 -13.20 20.84
CA LEU A 270 25.70 -14.22 20.35
C LEU A 270 26.97 -14.25 21.22
N GLU A 271 27.55 -13.10 21.52
CA GLU A 271 28.74 -12.99 22.35
C GLU A 271 28.50 -13.57 23.76
N ASP A 272 27.39 -13.19 24.40
CA ASP A 272 27.00 -13.70 25.71
C ASP A 272 26.81 -15.23 25.71
N ASP A 273 26.18 -15.77 24.67
CA ASP A 273 25.92 -17.22 24.57
C ASP A 273 27.19 -18.01 24.24
N LEU A 274 28.07 -17.47 23.40
CA LEU A 274 29.38 -18.05 23.13
C LEU A 274 30.26 -18.06 24.38
N LEU A 275 30.26 -16.97 25.15
CA LEU A 275 31.01 -16.87 26.41
C LEU A 275 30.53 -17.93 27.41
N LYS A 276 29.21 -18.11 27.58
CA LYS A 276 28.66 -19.18 28.42
C LYS A 276 29.10 -20.58 27.97
N GLN A 277 29.09 -20.87 26.67
CA GLN A 277 29.55 -22.19 26.18
C GLN A 277 31.04 -22.38 26.42
N ARG A 278 31.87 -21.34 26.21
CA ARG A 278 33.31 -21.38 26.49
C ARG A 278 33.61 -21.59 27.97
N GLU A 279 32.92 -20.90 28.87
CA GLU A 279 33.04 -21.11 30.31
C GLU A 279 32.69 -22.55 30.73
N ILE A 280 31.67 -23.16 30.11
CA ILE A 280 31.33 -24.57 30.35
C ILE A 280 32.49 -25.48 29.91
N VAL A 281 33.07 -25.22 28.74
CA VAL A 281 34.21 -25.99 28.23
C VAL A 281 35.41 -25.86 29.16
N ASP A 282 35.79 -24.63 29.52
CA ASP A 282 36.98 -24.35 30.33
C ASP A 282 36.85 -24.93 31.74
N ARG A 283 35.69 -24.74 32.39
CA ARG A 283 35.40 -25.33 33.70
C ARG A 283 35.51 -26.86 33.70
N ASN A 284 34.92 -27.51 32.70
CA ASN A 284 34.97 -28.97 32.61
C ASN A 284 36.38 -29.48 32.26
N ARG A 285 37.15 -28.74 31.45
CA ARG A 285 38.55 -29.07 31.16
C ARG A 285 39.43 -28.95 32.42
N GLU A 286 39.19 -27.94 33.25
CA GLU A 286 39.88 -27.77 34.52
C GLU A 286 39.52 -28.89 35.52
N ALA A 287 38.24 -29.25 35.64
CA ALA A 287 37.80 -30.38 36.48
C ALA A 287 38.44 -31.72 36.05
N LEU A 288 38.62 -31.92 34.74
CA LEU A 288 39.33 -33.09 34.19
C LEU A 288 40.81 -33.11 34.59
N ARG A 289 41.48 -31.96 34.55
CA ARG A 289 42.89 -31.81 34.94
C ARG A 289 43.08 -32.09 36.43
N LEU A 290 42.18 -31.57 37.27
CA LEU A 290 42.22 -31.72 38.73
C LEU A 290 41.66 -33.07 39.22
N ARG A 291 41.09 -33.89 38.33
CA ARG A 291 40.40 -35.17 38.64
C ARG A 291 39.30 -35.03 39.69
N THR A 292 38.61 -33.90 39.71
CA THR A 292 37.58 -33.56 40.71
C THR A 292 36.17 -34.02 40.31
N GLU A 293 35.95 -34.34 39.04
CA GLU A 293 34.66 -34.81 38.52
C GLU A 293 34.77 -36.12 37.72
N ASN A 294 33.62 -36.75 37.46
CA ASN A 294 33.54 -37.96 36.63
C ASN A 294 33.97 -37.66 35.18
N GLU A 295 35.05 -38.29 34.74
CA GLU A 295 35.70 -38.09 33.44
C GLU A 295 34.75 -38.27 32.24
N ALA A 296 33.88 -39.28 32.27
CA ALA A 296 32.94 -39.54 31.19
C ALA A 296 31.89 -38.42 31.06
N LYS A 297 31.44 -37.88 32.19
CA LYS A 297 30.48 -36.77 32.26
C LYS A 297 31.10 -35.47 31.74
N ALA A 298 32.29 -35.12 32.22
CA ALA A 298 33.01 -33.91 31.81
C ALA A 298 33.32 -33.91 30.30
N LYS A 299 33.82 -35.03 29.76
CA LYS A 299 34.08 -35.17 28.30
C LYS A 299 32.81 -35.02 27.46
N SER A 300 31.69 -35.59 27.92
CA SER A 300 30.40 -35.45 27.23
C SER A 300 29.91 -34.00 27.21
N GLN A 301 30.02 -33.28 28.33
CA GLN A 301 29.60 -31.88 28.41
C GLN A 301 30.45 -30.96 27.53
N ILE A 302 31.77 -31.19 27.47
CA ILE A 302 32.68 -30.48 26.56
C ILE A 302 32.25 -30.68 25.10
N ALA A 303 32.09 -31.95 24.67
CA ALA A 303 31.70 -32.26 23.29
C ALA A 303 30.35 -31.63 22.90
N MET A 304 29.37 -31.62 23.81
CA MET A 304 28.09 -30.95 23.57
C MET A 304 28.23 -29.43 23.45
N ALA A 305 29.01 -28.78 24.33
CA ALA A 305 29.21 -27.34 24.29
C ALA A 305 29.98 -26.92 23.03
N GLU A 306 31.03 -27.66 22.67
CA GLU A 306 31.81 -27.44 21.44
C GLU A 306 30.95 -27.62 20.18
N GLY A 307 30.03 -28.58 20.15
CA GLY A 307 29.08 -28.74 19.03
C GLY A 307 28.02 -27.64 18.94
N LYS A 308 27.67 -26.99 20.06
CA LYS A 308 26.71 -25.87 20.08
C LYS A 308 27.27 -24.58 19.52
N ILE A 309 28.56 -24.30 19.73
CA ILE A 309 29.25 -23.09 19.24
C ILE A 309 29.05 -22.86 17.73
N PRO A 310 29.42 -23.80 16.82
CA PRO A 310 29.26 -23.58 15.38
C PRO A 310 27.78 -23.48 14.98
N THR A 311 26.90 -24.16 15.70
CA THR A 311 25.44 -24.07 15.46
C THR A 311 24.89 -22.68 15.81
N LEU A 312 25.37 -22.06 16.89
CA LEU A 312 25.00 -20.71 17.28
C LEU A 312 25.51 -19.68 16.27
N GLU A 313 26.76 -19.83 15.83
CA GLU A 313 27.37 -18.96 14.82
C GLU A 313 26.63 -19.04 13.47
N GLU A 314 26.29 -20.24 13.02
CA GLU A 314 25.54 -20.46 11.77
C GLU A 314 24.15 -19.81 11.84
N ARG A 315 23.42 -20.00 12.94
CA ARG A 315 22.10 -19.35 13.15
C ARG A 315 22.22 -17.83 13.17
N ALA A 316 23.27 -17.29 13.80
CA ALA A 316 23.52 -15.87 13.81
C ALA A 316 23.85 -15.35 12.41
N SER A 317 24.66 -16.07 11.63
CA SER A 317 24.97 -15.75 10.23
C SER A 317 23.71 -15.66 9.37
N GLN A 318 22.84 -16.67 9.45
CA GLN A 318 21.55 -16.66 8.73
C GLN A 318 20.67 -15.48 9.15
N ARG A 319 20.67 -15.15 10.46
CA ARG A 319 19.90 -14.02 10.97
C ARG A 319 20.48 -12.67 10.54
N ARG A 320 21.80 -12.50 10.52
CA ARG A 320 22.47 -11.30 9.97
C ARG A 320 22.08 -11.08 8.51
N ALA A 321 22.14 -12.15 7.70
CA ALA A 321 21.74 -12.07 6.29
C ALA A 321 20.25 -11.70 6.13
N ALA A 322 19.38 -12.21 7.00
CA ALA A 322 17.97 -11.82 6.99
C ALA A 322 17.76 -10.34 7.38
N ILE A 323 18.47 -9.84 8.39
CA ILE A 323 18.41 -8.44 8.80
C ILE A 323 18.92 -7.53 7.66
N ALA A 324 20.06 -7.87 7.04
CA ALA A 324 20.62 -7.12 5.92
C ALA A 324 19.63 -7.03 4.75
N ARG A 325 19.03 -8.16 4.34
CA ARG A 325 17.99 -8.16 3.28
C ARG A 325 16.76 -7.32 3.65
N SER A 326 16.39 -7.28 4.93
CA SER A 326 15.24 -6.46 5.38
C SER A 326 15.54 -4.96 5.40
N ALA A 327 16.81 -4.57 5.42
CA ALA A 327 17.25 -3.17 5.37
C ALA A 327 17.17 -2.58 3.95
N GLU A 328 17.19 -3.42 2.92
CA GLU A 328 17.03 -2.98 1.54
C GLU A 328 15.61 -2.41 1.32
N LEU A 329 15.54 -1.20 0.76
CA LEU A 329 14.30 -0.58 0.32
C LEU A 329 14.17 -0.72 -1.18
N ARG A 330 13.06 -1.32 -1.63
CA ARG A 330 12.60 -1.16 -3.01
C ARG A 330 11.69 0.05 -3.06
N ALA A 331 11.85 0.91 -4.04
CA ALA A 331 11.01 2.09 -4.19
C ALA A 331 10.61 2.18 -5.66
N GLU A 332 9.30 2.27 -5.90
CA GLU A 332 8.70 2.38 -7.22
C GLU A 332 7.67 3.51 -7.19
N GLU A 333 7.52 4.21 -8.30
CA GLU A 333 6.49 5.23 -8.49
C GLU A 333 5.76 4.99 -9.81
N GLU A 334 4.45 5.26 -9.81
CA GLU A 334 3.56 5.04 -10.94
C GLU A 334 2.59 6.22 -11.04
N GLN A 335 2.48 6.85 -12.21
CA GLN A 335 1.49 7.90 -12.44
C GLN A 335 0.07 7.31 -12.47
N LEU A 336 -0.78 7.70 -11.53
CA LEU A 336 -2.16 7.21 -11.44
C LEU A 336 -3.12 7.99 -12.32
N ALA A 337 -3.10 9.32 -12.21
CA ALA A 337 -4.06 10.16 -12.91
C ALA A 337 -3.54 11.58 -13.03
N LEU A 338 -3.90 12.23 -14.14
CA LEU A 338 -3.78 13.66 -14.33
C LEU A 338 -5.18 14.20 -14.57
N ALA A 339 -5.57 15.23 -13.81
CA ALA A 339 -6.86 15.88 -13.98
C ALA A 339 -6.69 17.39 -14.13
N VAL A 340 -7.48 17.97 -15.03
CA VAL A 340 -7.69 19.42 -15.11
C VAL A 340 -9.09 19.70 -14.59
N ILE A 341 -9.17 20.51 -13.55
CA ILE A 341 -10.38 20.72 -12.76
C ILE A 341 -10.72 22.21 -12.78
N GLU A 342 -11.91 22.53 -13.27
CA GLU A 342 -12.50 23.86 -13.16
C GLU A 342 -13.45 23.91 -11.96
N VAL A 343 -13.09 24.72 -10.97
CA VAL A 343 -13.92 25.03 -9.81
C VAL A 343 -14.85 26.18 -10.18
N LEU A 344 -16.13 25.84 -10.32
CA LEU A 344 -17.20 26.79 -10.58
C LEU A 344 -17.63 27.47 -9.28
N PRO A 345 -18.08 28.74 -9.32
CA PRO A 345 -18.55 29.46 -8.14
C PRO A 345 -19.73 28.78 -7.45
#